data_AF-H2IY47-F1
#
_entry.id   AF-H2IY47-F1
#
_cell.length_a   1.000
_cell.length_b   1.000
_cell.length_c   1.000
_cell.angle_alpha   90.00
_cell.angle_beta   90.00
_cell.angle_gamma   90.00
#
_symmetry.space_group_name_H-M   'P 1'
#
loop_
_entity.id
_entity.type
_entity.pdbx_description
1 polymer ?
#
loop_
_entity_poly.entity_id
_entity_poly.type
_entity_poly.pdbx_seq_one_letter_code
_entity_poly.pdbx_strand_id
1 'polypeptide(L)'
;MILDWLRRHWRGLLVALILSSAFLSGSWFGARQANAEWSLKWKQRDANDATALAKRQAEARAEEQHRQGEIDAIEKRAEGQIAQAAADADRARAVSDGLHDEAAKLAARLAASERARRAASASEGTAGTTGSELLAELFRRADQRAGELAATADQARIRGLTCEAAYDALAGAKAVEK
;
A
#
# COMPACT_ATOMS: atom_id res chain seq x y z
N MET A 1 54.14 71.94 -26.89
CA MET A 1 54.36 70.64 -27.58
C MET A 1 53.09 69.82 -27.77
N ILE A 2 52.33 69.51 -26.71
CA ILE A 2 51.10 68.68 -26.83
C ILE A 2 49.99 69.38 -27.66
N LEU A 3 49.75 70.69 -27.47
CA LEU A 3 48.71 71.42 -28.22
C LEU A 3 49.01 71.57 -29.72
N ASP A 4 50.27 71.76 -30.11
CA ASP A 4 50.65 71.85 -31.55
C ASP A 4 50.59 70.49 -32.24
N TRP A 5 50.96 69.43 -31.54
CA TRP A 5 50.81 68.06 -32.04
C TRP A 5 49.34 67.69 -32.26
N LEU A 6 48.49 68.07 -31.31
CA LEU A 6 47.04 67.88 -31.37
C LEU A 6 46.42 68.69 -32.51
N ARG A 7 46.82 69.97 -32.69
CA ARG A 7 46.36 70.83 -33.79
C ARG A 7 46.80 70.31 -35.16
N ARG A 8 47.95 69.64 -35.27
CA ARG A 8 48.43 69.02 -36.52
C ARG A 8 47.71 67.71 -36.86
N HIS A 9 47.32 66.89 -35.87
CA HIS A 9 46.68 65.58 -36.09
C HIS A 9 45.16 65.54 -35.80
N TRP A 10 44.53 66.68 -35.50
CA TRP A 10 43.13 66.75 -35.04
C TRP A 10 42.14 66.09 -35.99
N ARG A 11 42.35 66.21 -37.32
CA ARG A 11 41.48 65.60 -38.35
C ARG A 11 41.53 64.07 -38.27
N GLY A 12 42.70 63.48 -38.04
CA GLY A 12 42.86 62.04 -37.90
C GLY A 12 42.22 61.50 -36.61
N LEU A 13 42.34 62.23 -35.51
CA LEU A 13 41.70 61.87 -34.24
C LEU A 13 40.17 61.92 -34.33
N LEU A 14 39.61 62.90 -35.04
CA LEU A 14 38.17 62.96 -35.28
C LEU A 14 37.67 61.79 -36.12
N VAL A 15 38.38 61.45 -37.20
CA VAL A 15 38.01 60.29 -38.03
C VAL A 15 38.07 58.99 -37.21
N ALA A 16 39.11 58.80 -36.38
CA ALA A 16 39.21 57.65 -35.49
C ALA A 16 38.07 57.58 -34.47
N LEU A 17 37.65 58.72 -33.91
CA LEU A 17 36.51 58.81 -32.98
C LEU A 17 35.17 58.49 -33.67
N ILE A 18 34.97 58.93 -34.91
CA ILE A 18 33.75 58.62 -35.66
C ILE A 18 33.69 57.13 -35.99
N LEU A 19 34.81 56.54 -36.43
CA LEU A 19 34.87 55.11 -36.73
C LEU A 19 34.68 54.25 -35.47
N SER A 20 35.28 54.63 -34.34
CA SER A 20 35.10 53.90 -33.09
C SER A 20 33.68 54.01 -32.55
N SER A 21 33.06 55.21 -32.62
CA SER A 21 31.66 55.37 -32.20
C SER A 21 30.69 54.60 -33.09
N ALA A 22 30.87 54.62 -34.41
CA ALA A 22 30.08 53.81 -35.34
C ALA A 22 30.22 52.30 -35.08
N PHE A 23 31.43 51.82 -34.83
CA PHE A 23 31.69 50.42 -34.49
C PHE A 23 31.03 50.01 -33.16
N LEU A 24 31.17 50.85 -32.13
CA LEU A 24 30.56 50.61 -30.81
C LEU A 24 29.01 50.64 -30.88
N SER A 25 28.42 51.60 -31.60
CA SER A 25 26.97 51.66 -31.78
C SER A 25 26.43 50.46 -32.57
N GLY A 26 27.11 50.06 -33.64
CA GLY A 26 26.72 48.89 -34.45
C GLY A 26 26.81 47.58 -33.65
N SER A 27 27.91 47.37 -32.93
CA SER A 27 28.09 46.19 -32.07
C SER A 27 27.09 46.14 -30.93
N TRP A 28 26.78 47.27 -30.28
CA TRP A 28 25.78 47.33 -29.21
C TRP A 28 24.37 47.02 -29.73
N PHE A 29 23.98 47.59 -30.88
CA PHE A 29 22.67 47.32 -31.47
C PHE A 29 22.55 45.85 -31.92
N GLY A 30 23.59 45.30 -32.55
CA GLY A 30 23.66 43.88 -32.92
C GLY A 30 23.56 42.95 -31.71
N ALA A 31 24.33 43.23 -30.65
CA ALA A 31 24.30 42.48 -29.40
C ALA A 31 22.92 42.56 -28.72
N ARG A 32 22.28 43.73 -28.72
CA ARG A 32 20.95 43.91 -28.13
C ARG A 32 19.87 43.10 -28.86
N GLN A 33 19.87 43.10 -30.19
CA GLN A 33 18.93 42.31 -30.98
C GLN A 33 19.16 40.81 -30.77
N ALA A 34 20.42 40.37 -30.89
CA ALA A 34 20.77 38.97 -30.64
C ALA A 34 20.36 38.52 -29.22
N ASN A 35 20.63 39.34 -28.21
CA ASN A 35 20.26 39.03 -26.83
C ASN A 35 18.74 38.98 -26.62
N ALA A 36 17.97 39.84 -27.29
CA ALA A 36 16.50 39.80 -27.24
C ALA A 36 15.94 38.53 -27.91
N GLU A 37 16.44 38.18 -29.09
CA GLU A 37 16.05 36.93 -29.78
C GLU A 37 16.41 35.70 -28.97
N TRP A 38 17.62 35.64 -28.44
CA TRP A 38 18.06 34.53 -27.58
C TRP A 38 17.23 34.46 -26.31
N SER A 39 16.96 35.59 -25.64
CA SER A 39 16.12 35.61 -24.43
C SER A 39 14.70 35.08 -24.71
N LEU A 40 14.12 35.41 -25.87
CA LEU A 40 12.82 34.88 -26.27
C LEU A 40 12.87 33.37 -26.51
N LYS A 41 13.90 32.89 -27.23
CA LYS A 41 14.10 31.45 -27.48
C LYS A 41 14.28 30.67 -26.18
N TRP A 42 15.04 31.21 -25.23
CA TRP A 42 15.22 30.62 -23.90
C TRP A 42 13.91 30.57 -23.13
N LYS A 43 13.16 31.68 -23.05
CA LYS A 43 11.84 31.67 -22.38
C LYS A 43 10.86 30.67 -23.00
N GLN A 44 10.83 30.58 -24.33
CA GLN A 44 9.97 29.61 -25.02
C GLN A 44 10.40 28.18 -24.70
N ARG A 45 11.71 27.91 -24.68
CA ARG A 45 12.24 26.62 -24.29
C ARG A 45 11.89 26.29 -22.84
N ASP A 46 12.12 27.21 -21.91
CA ASP A 46 11.81 27.00 -20.49
C ASP A 46 10.32 26.72 -20.27
N ALA A 47 9.44 27.42 -21.00
CA ALA A 47 8.00 27.18 -20.96
C ALA A 47 7.62 25.80 -21.52
N ASN A 48 8.25 25.38 -22.63
CA ASN A 48 8.05 24.06 -23.22
C ASN A 48 8.57 22.96 -22.29
N ASP A 49 9.75 23.15 -21.70
CA ASP A 49 10.40 22.22 -20.78
C ASP A 49 9.56 22.08 -19.49
N ALA A 50 9.03 23.19 -18.95
CA ALA A 50 8.12 23.18 -17.81
C ALA A 50 6.81 22.45 -18.11
N THR A 51 6.23 22.66 -19.29
CA THR A 51 5.01 21.98 -19.74
C THR A 51 5.24 20.49 -19.92
N ALA A 52 6.35 20.11 -20.57
CA ALA A 52 6.74 18.72 -20.76
C ALA A 52 7.01 18.02 -19.40
N LEU A 53 7.64 18.71 -18.45
CA LEU A 53 7.85 18.20 -17.11
C LEU A 53 6.52 17.99 -16.37
N ALA A 54 5.63 18.97 -16.39
CA ALA A 54 4.32 18.88 -15.75
C ALA A 54 3.49 17.72 -16.32
N LYS A 55 3.53 17.53 -17.65
CA LYS A 55 2.86 16.40 -18.31
C LYS A 55 3.43 15.05 -17.85
N ARG A 56 4.76 14.88 -17.85
CA ARG A 56 5.39 13.64 -17.38
C ARG A 56 5.08 13.35 -15.90
N GLN A 57 5.05 14.38 -15.06
CA GLN A 57 4.67 14.22 -13.65
C GLN A 57 3.20 13.81 -13.50
N ALA A 58 2.29 14.39 -14.29
CA ALA A 58 0.89 14.03 -14.25
C ALA A 58 0.66 12.58 -14.72
N GLU A 59 1.32 12.16 -15.79
CA GLU A 59 1.28 10.78 -16.28
C GLU A 59 1.82 9.79 -15.24
N ALA A 60 2.97 10.09 -14.62
CA ALA A 60 3.54 9.25 -13.57
C ALA A 60 2.62 9.14 -12.34
N ARG A 61 2.03 10.25 -11.88
CA ARG A 61 1.08 10.22 -10.75
C ARG A 61 -0.20 9.47 -11.08
N ALA A 62 -0.70 9.55 -12.31
CA ALA A 62 -1.89 8.82 -12.73
C ALA A 62 -1.63 7.30 -12.67
N GLU A 63 -0.46 6.85 -13.12
CA GLU A 63 -0.05 5.45 -13.02
C GLU A 63 0.13 5.00 -11.56
N GLU A 64 0.77 5.83 -10.72
CA GLU A 64 0.89 5.54 -9.28
C GLU A 64 -0.48 5.41 -8.60
N GLN A 65 -1.41 6.33 -8.90
CA GLN A 65 -2.77 6.28 -8.35
C GLN A 65 -3.55 5.05 -8.84
N HIS A 66 -3.38 4.67 -10.10
CA HIS A 66 -3.98 3.45 -10.64
C HIS A 66 -3.50 2.22 -9.86
N ARG A 67 -2.18 2.04 -9.73
CA ARG A 67 -1.59 0.91 -9.00
C ARG A 67 -1.98 0.90 -7.52
N GLN A 68 -1.98 2.07 -6.88
CA GLN A 68 -2.42 2.17 -5.49
C GLN A 68 -3.90 1.76 -5.34
N GLY A 69 -4.77 2.20 -6.25
CA GLY A 69 -6.19 1.84 -6.23
C GLY A 69 -6.45 0.33 -6.36
N GLU A 70 -5.65 -0.39 -7.16
CA GLU A 70 -5.73 -1.84 -7.26
C GLU A 70 -5.35 -2.54 -5.94
N ILE A 71 -4.25 -2.08 -5.31
CA ILE A 71 -3.82 -2.61 -4.01
C ILE A 71 -4.83 -2.30 -2.91
N ASP A 72 -5.37 -1.08 -2.86
CA ASP A 72 -6.40 -0.68 -1.89
C ASP A 72 -7.66 -1.54 -2.02
N ALA A 73 -8.05 -1.88 -3.25
CA ALA A 73 -9.19 -2.76 -3.51
C ALA A 73 -8.93 -4.20 -3.01
N ILE A 74 -7.70 -4.70 -3.19
CA ILE A 74 -7.27 -6.01 -2.69
C ILE A 74 -7.30 -6.03 -1.16
N GLU A 75 -6.75 -5.01 -0.51
CA GLU A 75 -6.74 -4.86 0.95
C GLU A 75 -8.16 -4.84 1.50
N LYS A 76 -9.03 -3.99 0.95
CA LYS A 76 -10.44 -3.90 1.37
C LYS A 76 -11.19 -5.23 1.22
N ARG A 77 -10.91 -5.98 0.16
CA ARG A 77 -11.48 -7.32 -0.04
C ARG A 77 -10.96 -8.31 1.01
N ALA A 78 -9.68 -8.25 1.35
CA ALA A 78 -9.07 -9.09 2.37
C ALA A 78 -9.65 -8.80 3.77
N GLU A 79 -9.80 -7.53 4.14
CA GLU A 79 -10.46 -7.11 5.38
C GLU A 79 -11.88 -7.67 5.47
N GLY A 80 -12.66 -7.56 4.39
CA GLY A 80 -14.01 -8.13 4.32
C GLY A 80 -14.03 -9.65 4.51
N GLN A 81 -13.08 -10.37 3.92
CA GLN A 81 -12.96 -11.82 4.09
C GLN A 81 -12.56 -12.21 5.53
N ILE A 82 -11.65 -11.46 6.15
CA ILE A 82 -11.27 -11.69 7.55
C ILE A 82 -12.46 -11.46 8.47
N ALA A 83 -13.21 -10.38 8.27
CA ALA A 83 -14.40 -10.07 9.05
C ALA A 83 -15.48 -11.16 8.89
N GLN A 84 -15.68 -11.65 7.66
CA GLN A 84 -16.60 -12.75 7.39
C GLN A 84 -16.16 -14.05 8.07
N ALA A 85 -14.89 -14.45 7.93
CA ALA A 85 -14.36 -15.64 8.57
C ALA A 85 -14.47 -15.58 10.09
N ALA A 86 -14.23 -14.40 10.69
CA ALA A 86 -14.42 -14.18 12.12
C ALA A 86 -15.89 -14.35 12.54
N ALA A 87 -16.81 -13.75 11.80
CA ALA A 87 -18.25 -13.90 12.07
C ALA A 87 -18.72 -15.35 11.90
N ASP A 88 -18.18 -16.09 10.94
CA ASP A 88 -18.49 -17.49 10.69
C ASP A 88 -17.98 -18.37 11.84
N ALA A 89 -16.75 -18.11 12.31
CA ALA A 89 -16.18 -18.78 13.49
C ALA A 89 -16.98 -18.50 14.77
N ASP A 90 -17.44 -17.27 14.99
CA ASP A 90 -18.27 -16.92 16.15
C ASP A 90 -19.63 -17.63 16.12
N ARG A 91 -20.26 -17.71 14.94
CA ARG A 91 -21.50 -18.50 14.78
C ARG A 91 -21.27 -19.98 15.05
N ALA A 92 -20.17 -20.55 14.58
CA ALA A 92 -19.81 -21.94 14.84
C ALA A 92 -19.60 -22.18 16.35
N ARG A 93 -18.87 -21.30 17.05
CA ARG A 93 -18.68 -21.37 18.51
C ARG A 93 -19.99 -21.36 19.27
N ALA A 94 -20.90 -20.44 18.94
CA ALA A 94 -22.19 -20.36 19.61
C ALA A 94 -23.02 -21.65 19.46
N VAL A 95 -22.95 -22.30 18.29
CA VAL A 95 -23.61 -23.60 18.07
C VAL A 95 -22.91 -24.71 18.85
N SER A 96 -21.58 -24.76 18.83
CA SER A 96 -20.78 -25.73 19.59
C SER A 96 -21.04 -25.62 21.10
N ASP A 97 -21.09 -24.41 21.66
CA ASP A 97 -21.35 -24.18 23.09
C ASP A 97 -22.71 -24.74 23.50
N GLY A 98 -23.77 -24.48 22.70
CA GLY A 98 -25.08 -25.08 22.93
C GLY A 98 -25.06 -26.61 22.88
N LEU A 99 -24.31 -27.20 21.93
CA LEU A 99 -24.14 -28.65 21.83
C LEU A 99 -23.40 -29.21 23.06
N HIS A 100 -22.35 -28.53 23.53
CA HIS A 100 -21.58 -28.93 24.70
C HIS A 100 -22.41 -28.87 25.99
N ASP A 101 -23.29 -27.89 26.11
CA ASP A 101 -24.22 -27.77 27.25
C ASP A 101 -25.22 -28.93 27.28
N GLU A 102 -25.83 -29.26 26.14
CA GLU A 102 -26.74 -30.41 26.05
C GLU A 102 -26.01 -31.74 26.27
N ALA A 103 -24.80 -31.89 25.72
CA ALA A 103 -23.96 -33.06 25.96
C ALA A 103 -23.58 -33.20 27.44
N ALA A 104 -23.26 -32.10 28.13
CA ALA A 104 -22.97 -32.09 29.56
C ALA A 104 -24.20 -32.49 30.40
N LYS A 105 -25.39 -31.97 30.07
CA LYS A 105 -26.64 -32.37 30.73
C LYS A 105 -26.92 -33.87 30.56
N LEU A 106 -26.74 -34.40 29.36
CA LEU A 106 -26.90 -35.83 29.09
C LEU A 106 -25.86 -36.67 29.85
N ALA A 107 -24.59 -36.26 29.82
CA ALA A 107 -23.51 -36.92 30.53
C ALA A 107 -23.76 -36.98 32.04
N ALA A 108 -24.26 -35.89 32.64
CA ALA A 108 -24.61 -35.84 34.06
C ALA A 108 -25.77 -36.79 34.42
N ARG A 109 -26.80 -36.90 33.56
CA ARG A 109 -27.91 -37.85 33.75
C ARG A 109 -27.42 -39.30 33.70
N LEU A 110 -26.57 -39.62 32.72
CA LEU A 110 -25.95 -40.94 32.60
C LEU A 110 -25.08 -41.25 33.81
N ALA A 111 -24.26 -40.28 34.23
CA ALA A 111 -23.38 -40.41 35.38
C ALA A 111 -24.15 -40.68 36.68
N ALA A 112 -25.28 -39.99 36.90
CA ALA A 112 -26.17 -40.25 38.03
C ALA A 112 -26.73 -41.68 37.99
N SER A 113 -27.14 -42.17 36.81
CA SER A 113 -27.63 -43.54 36.65
C SER A 113 -26.55 -44.60 36.90
N GLU A 114 -25.32 -44.36 36.43
CA GLU A 114 -24.17 -45.24 36.67
C GLU A 114 -23.83 -45.32 38.16
N ARG A 115 -23.80 -44.17 38.84
CA ARG A 115 -23.55 -44.11 40.29
C ARG A 115 -24.63 -44.83 41.08
N ALA A 116 -25.91 -44.63 40.73
CA ALA A 116 -27.02 -45.36 41.36
C ALA A 116 -26.88 -46.88 41.18
N ARG A 117 -26.48 -47.34 40.00
CA ARG A 117 -26.26 -48.76 39.72
C ARG A 117 -25.07 -49.33 40.49
N ARG A 118 -23.96 -48.58 40.62
CA ARG A 118 -22.78 -48.96 41.41
C ARG A 118 -23.06 -49.01 42.92
N ALA A 119 -23.87 -48.08 43.41
CA ALA A 119 -24.31 -48.07 44.82
C ALA A 119 -25.18 -49.31 45.15
N ALA A 120 -26.01 -49.77 44.21
CA ALA A 120 -26.82 -50.97 44.38
C ALA A 120 -26.01 -52.28 44.38
N SER A 121 -24.78 -52.28 43.85
CA SER A 121 -23.92 -53.48 43.73
C SER A 121 -22.89 -53.64 44.85
N ALA A 122 -23.00 -52.90 45.97
CA ALA A 122 -22.13 -53.00 47.15
C ALA A 122 -20.61 -52.94 46.86
N SER A 123 -20.18 -52.18 45.83
CA SER A 123 -18.76 -51.93 45.59
C SER A 123 -18.34 -50.58 46.17
N GLU A 124 -17.42 -50.57 47.13
CA GLU A 124 -16.81 -49.39 47.79
C GLU A 124 -15.89 -48.57 46.87
N GLY A 125 -16.28 -48.35 45.62
CA GLY A 125 -15.52 -47.57 44.65
C GLY A 125 -15.84 -46.07 44.72
N THR A 126 -14.81 -45.26 44.98
CA THR A 126 -14.83 -43.79 45.10
C THR A 126 -15.68 -43.08 44.04
N ALA A 127 -16.38 -42.02 44.44
CA ALA A 127 -17.19 -41.14 43.59
C ALA A 127 -16.32 -40.32 42.59
N GLY A 128 -15.65 -41.01 41.67
CA GLY A 128 -14.88 -40.40 40.59
C GLY A 128 -15.75 -39.93 39.42
N THR A 129 -15.15 -39.11 38.55
CA THR A 129 -15.71 -38.73 37.25
C THR A 129 -16.09 -39.98 36.46
N THR A 130 -17.32 -40.01 35.97
CA THR A 130 -17.82 -41.13 35.16
C THR A 130 -17.30 -41.05 33.72
N GLY A 131 -17.37 -42.16 32.99
CA GLY A 131 -16.92 -42.20 31.59
C GLY A 131 -17.71 -41.23 30.71
N SER A 132 -19.00 -41.03 30.97
CA SER A 132 -19.85 -40.08 30.24
C SER A 132 -19.42 -38.63 30.46
N GLU A 133 -19.09 -38.24 31.69
CA GLU A 133 -18.60 -36.90 32.02
C GLU A 133 -17.22 -36.63 31.40
N LEU A 134 -16.31 -37.61 31.46
CA LEU A 134 -15.00 -37.49 30.81
C LEU A 134 -15.12 -37.33 29.29
N LEU A 135 -15.99 -38.12 28.66
CA LEU A 135 -16.22 -38.05 27.22
C LEU A 135 -16.74 -36.67 26.79
N ALA A 136 -17.70 -36.11 27.52
CA ALA A 136 -18.24 -34.78 27.25
C ALA A 136 -17.16 -33.68 27.38
N GLU A 137 -16.28 -33.77 28.38
CA GLU A 137 -15.16 -32.84 28.54
C GLU A 137 -14.11 -32.98 27.43
N LEU A 138 -13.78 -34.21 27.03
CA LEU A 138 -12.84 -34.46 25.94
C LEU A 138 -13.37 -33.93 24.60
N PHE A 139 -14.66 -34.14 24.30
CA PHE A 139 -15.27 -33.58 23.09
C PHE A 139 -15.22 -32.06 23.08
N ARG A 140 -15.54 -31.40 24.21
CA ARG A 140 -15.45 -29.94 24.34
C ARG A 140 -14.05 -29.42 24.03
N ARG A 141 -13.01 -30.03 24.62
CA ARG A 141 -11.62 -29.63 24.39
C ARG A 141 -11.16 -29.88 22.96
N ALA A 142 -11.58 -31.00 22.38
CA ALA A 142 -11.24 -31.35 21.01
C ALA A 142 -11.86 -30.34 20.02
N ASP A 143 -13.14 -30.00 20.21
CA ASP A 143 -13.85 -29.02 19.38
C ASP A 143 -13.26 -27.61 19.53
N GLN A 144 -12.99 -27.18 20.77
CA GLN A 144 -12.32 -25.90 21.03
C GLN A 144 -10.97 -25.82 20.29
N ARG A 145 -10.16 -26.88 20.37
CA ARG A 145 -8.85 -26.92 19.70
C ARG A 145 -9.00 -26.93 18.18
N ALA A 146 -9.98 -27.64 17.65
CA ALA A 146 -10.28 -27.63 16.22
C ALA A 146 -10.68 -26.23 15.75
N GLY A 147 -11.49 -25.50 16.52
CA GLY A 147 -11.88 -24.11 16.24
C GLY A 147 -10.71 -23.13 16.23
N GLU A 148 -9.76 -23.25 17.16
CA GLU A 148 -8.54 -22.43 17.18
C GLU A 148 -7.66 -22.67 15.94
N LEU A 149 -7.52 -23.93 15.54
CA LEU A 149 -6.76 -24.31 14.35
C LEU A 149 -7.44 -23.83 13.07
N ALA A 150 -8.77 -23.97 12.97
CA ALA A 150 -9.55 -23.47 11.85
C ALA A 150 -9.39 -21.95 11.69
N ALA A 151 -9.54 -21.19 12.78
CA ALA A 151 -9.37 -19.73 12.76
C ALA A 151 -7.96 -19.32 12.28
N THR A 152 -6.93 -20.02 12.73
CA THR A 152 -5.55 -19.77 12.28
C THR A 152 -5.38 -20.10 10.80
N ALA A 153 -5.92 -21.23 10.34
CA ALA A 153 -5.86 -21.65 8.95
C ALA A 153 -6.58 -20.68 8.01
N ASP A 154 -7.78 -20.21 8.39
CA ASP A 154 -8.55 -19.25 7.62
C ASP A 154 -7.81 -17.92 7.50
N GLN A 155 -7.23 -17.41 8.59
CA GLN A 155 -6.41 -16.19 8.55
C GLN A 155 -5.17 -16.36 7.67
N ALA A 156 -4.45 -17.48 7.80
CA ALA A 156 -3.28 -17.76 6.98
C ALA A 156 -3.66 -17.84 5.49
N ARG A 157 -4.77 -18.51 5.17
CA ARG A 157 -5.29 -18.63 3.81
C ARG A 157 -5.66 -17.28 3.22
N ILE A 158 -6.42 -16.46 3.95
CA ILE A 158 -6.84 -15.13 3.45
C ILE A 158 -5.62 -14.25 3.21
N ARG A 159 -4.65 -14.24 4.13
CA ARG A 159 -3.39 -13.50 3.95
C ARG A 159 -2.60 -14.00 2.74
N GLY A 160 -2.50 -15.32 2.56
CA GLY A 160 -1.84 -15.92 1.40
C GLY A 160 -2.47 -15.48 0.08
N LEU A 161 -3.80 -15.60 -0.04
CA LEU A 161 -4.56 -15.16 -1.21
C LEU A 161 -4.42 -13.66 -1.47
N THR A 162 -4.31 -12.85 -0.41
CA THR A 162 -4.09 -11.40 -0.52
C THR A 162 -2.71 -11.09 -1.09
N CYS A 163 -1.67 -11.79 -0.61
CA CYS A 163 -0.31 -11.68 -1.15
C CYS A 163 -0.24 -12.09 -2.62
N GLU A 164 -0.89 -13.19 -2.99
CA GLU A 164 -0.96 -13.66 -4.38
C GLU A 164 -1.67 -12.62 -5.27
N ALA A 165 -2.83 -12.12 -4.85
CA ALA A 165 -3.56 -11.09 -5.59
C ALA A 165 -2.76 -9.79 -5.75
N ALA A 166 -2.06 -9.35 -4.70
CA ALA A 166 -1.20 -8.17 -4.75
C ALA A 166 -0.01 -8.38 -5.71
N TYR A 167 0.59 -9.58 -5.70
CA TYR A 167 1.65 -9.94 -6.64
C TYR A 167 1.14 -9.94 -8.08
N ASP A 168 -0.03 -10.53 -8.34
CA ASP A 168 -0.63 -10.60 -9.67
C ASP A 168 -0.97 -9.21 -10.21
N ALA A 169 -1.46 -8.29 -9.36
CA ALA A 169 -1.69 -6.90 -9.74
C ALA A 169 -0.38 -6.21 -10.19
N LEU A 170 0.71 -6.42 -9.44
CA LEU A 170 2.02 -5.87 -9.78
C LEU A 170 2.66 -6.53 -11.02
N ALA A 171 2.46 -7.84 -11.19
CA ALA A 171 3.01 -8.62 -12.31
C ALA A 171 2.23 -8.37 -13.62
N GLY A 172 0.90 -8.25 -13.54
CA GLY A 172 0.03 -7.87 -14.64
C GLY A 172 0.33 -6.46 -15.16
N ALA A 173 0.62 -5.51 -14.27
CA ALA A 173 1.08 -4.17 -14.66
C ALA A 173 2.38 -4.21 -15.49
N LYS A 174 3.31 -5.14 -15.20
CA LYS A 174 4.54 -5.32 -16.00
C LYS A 174 4.31 -5.91 -17.39
N ALA A 175 3.19 -6.61 -17.62
CA ALA A 175 2.88 -7.20 -18.92
C ALA A 175 2.26 -6.18 -19.90
N VAL A 176 1.63 -5.11 -19.38
CA VAL A 176 1.03 -4.03 -20.19
C VAL A 176 2.08 -3.02 -20.69
N GLU A 177 3.24 -2.95 -20.04
CA GLU A 177 4.34 -2.02 -20.39
C GLU A 177 5.29 -2.55 -21.51
N LYS A 178 5.09 -3.76 -22.03
CA LYS A 178 5.86 -4.34 -23.16
C LYS A 178 5.11 -4.27 -24.48
#